data_AF-A0A950Q2T1-F1
#
_entry.id   AF-A0A950Q2T1-F1
#
_cell.length_a   1.000
_cell.length_b   1.000
_cell.length_c   1.000
_cell.angle_alpha   90.00
_cell.angle_beta   90.00
_cell.angle_gamma   90.00
#
_symmetry.space_group_name_H-M   'P 1'
#
loop_
_entity.id
_entity.type
_entity.pdbx_description
1 polymer ?
#
loop_
_entity_poly.entity_id
_entity_poly.type
_entity_poly.pdbx_seq_one_letter_code
_entity_poly.pdbx_strand_id
1 'polypeptide(L)'
;MLANERVMVLGEDVGPRGGVFKATEGLYGRFGEPRILDTPLAESSIVGVAIGLALAGRRPIAEIQFADFIHSAFDQLVSEAARIHYRSNGDFSVPLVVRSPWGGGVHGALYHSQAIEAFYA
;
A
#
# COMPACT_ATOMS: atom_id res chain seq x y z
N MET A 1 -8.65 -8.96 -8.46
CA MET A 1 -8.16 -8.33 -9.71
C MET A 1 -8.94 -8.75 -10.95
N LEU A 2 -9.30 -10.04 -11.13
CA LEU A 2 -10.09 -10.49 -12.29
C LEU A 2 -11.44 -9.79 -12.44
N ALA A 3 -12.19 -9.65 -11.34
CA ALA A 3 -13.52 -9.04 -11.37
C ALA A 3 -13.52 -7.52 -11.51
N ASN A 4 -12.35 -6.85 -11.43
CA ASN A 4 -12.29 -5.39 -11.45
C ASN A 4 -10.95 -4.90 -12.02
N GLU A 5 -11.03 -4.33 -13.22
CA GLU A 5 -9.87 -3.80 -13.96
C GLU A 5 -9.24 -2.56 -13.31
N ARG A 6 -9.95 -1.92 -12.38
CA ARG A 6 -9.45 -0.73 -11.66
C ARG A 6 -8.51 -1.08 -10.51
N VAL A 7 -8.46 -2.35 -10.08
CA VAL A 7 -7.63 -2.79 -8.94
C VAL A 7 -6.18 -2.90 -9.36
N MET A 8 -5.25 -2.21 -8.72
CA MET A 8 -3.82 -2.33 -9.02
C MET A 8 -3.02 -2.54 -7.75
N VAL A 9 -1.86 -3.17 -7.86
CA VAL A 9 -0.92 -3.36 -6.75
C VAL A 9 0.32 -2.52 -7.03
N LEU A 10 0.79 -1.81 -6.02
CA LEU A 10 2.03 -1.04 -6.08
C LEU A 10 2.79 -1.15 -4.77
N GLY A 11 4.11 -1.20 -4.82
CA GLY A 11 4.98 -1.29 -3.66
C GLY A 11 6.37 -1.78 -4.05
N GLU A 12 7.23 -1.96 -3.06
CA GLU A 12 8.59 -2.47 -3.28
C GLU A 12 8.56 -3.97 -3.56
N ASP A 13 9.24 -4.40 -4.63
CA ASP A 13 9.41 -5.80 -5.02
C ASP A 13 8.09 -6.57 -5.34
N VAL A 14 6.94 -5.91 -5.44
CA VAL A 14 5.63 -6.56 -5.68
C VAL A 14 5.45 -7.08 -7.11
N GLY A 15 6.27 -6.59 -8.06
CA GLY A 15 6.25 -6.87 -9.49
C GLY A 15 6.80 -8.26 -9.86
N PRO A 16 7.78 -8.37 -10.78
CA PRO A 16 8.30 -9.67 -11.22
C PRO A 16 8.80 -10.58 -10.09
N ARG A 17 9.29 -10.01 -8.97
CA ARG A 17 9.76 -10.78 -7.81
C ARG A 17 8.62 -11.43 -7.01
N GLY A 18 7.42 -10.85 -7.06
CA GLY A 18 6.23 -11.36 -6.37
C GLY A 18 6.14 -11.02 -4.88
N GLY A 19 6.86 -9.99 -4.44
CA GLY A 19 6.97 -9.57 -3.04
C GLY A 19 8.00 -10.39 -2.26
N VAL A 20 8.55 -9.81 -1.20
CA VAL A 20 9.57 -10.49 -0.36
C VAL A 20 9.00 -11.72 0.37
N PHE A 21 7.68 -11.73 0.62
CA PHE A 21 6.92 -12.84 1.19
C PHE A 21 6.11 -13.65 0.17
N LYS A 22 6.34 -13.45 -1.13
CA LYS A 22 5.60 -14.16 -2.21
C LYS A 22 4.09 -13.91 -2.24
N ALA A 23 3.61 -12.89 -1.54
CA ALA A 23 2.19 -12.57 -1.47
C ALA A 23 1.59 -12.08 -2.81
N THR A 24 2.43 -11.57 -3.73
CA THR A 24 2.01 -11.10 -5.06
C THR A 24 2.59 -11.96 -6.19
N GLU A 25 3.09 -13.16 -5.87
CA GLU A 25 3.68 -14.07 -6.84
C GLU A 25 2.73 -14.43 -7.99
N GLY A 26 3.25 -14.41 -9.21
CA GLY A 26 2.50 -14.71 -10.43
C GLY A 26 1.52 -13.61 -10.88
N LEU A 27 1.25 -12.60 -10.05
CA LEU A 27 0.34 -11.51 -10.44
C LEU A 27 0.90 -10.69 -11.60
N TYR A 28 2.21 -10.39 -11.58
CA TYR A 28 2.87 -9.64 -12.65
C TYR A 28 2.73 -10.36 -14.00
N GLY A 29 3.02 -11.66 -14.07
CA GLY A 29 2.86 -12.44 -15.30
C GLY A 29 1.41 -12.52 -15.78
N ARG A 30 0.44 -12.46 -14.87
CA ARG A 30 -0.99 -12.55 -15.20
C ARG A 30 -1.63 -11.23 -15.63
N PHE A 31 -1.25 -10.12 -14.99
CA PHE A 31 -1.92 -8.83 -15.16
C PHE A 31 -1.04 -7.75 -15.78
N GLY A 32 0.26 -8.00 -15.88
CA GLY A 32 1.25 -7.10 -16.45
C GLY A 32 1.58 -5.90 -15.55
N GLU A 33 2.63 -5.19 -15.97
CA GLU A 33 3.11 -3.95 -15.34
C GLU A 33 2.02 -2.88 -15.14
N PRO A 34 1.04 -2.66 -16.04
CA PRO A 34 0.01 -1.64 -15.81
C PRO A 34 -0.87 -1.87 -14.57
N ARG A 35 -0.80 -3.06 -13.98
CA ARG A 35 -1.62 -3.49 -12.83
C ARG A 35 -0.79 -3.90 -11.62
N ILE A 36 0.47 -4.24 -11.79
CA ILE A 36 1.40 -4.67 -10.73
C ILE A 36 2.71 -3.89 -10.91
N LEU A 37 2.92 -2.86 -10.09
CA LEU A 37 4.00 -1.88 -10.26
C LEU A 37 5.01 -1.97 -9.12
N ASP A 38 6.27 -2.18 -9.47
CA ASP A 38 7.37 -1.91 -8.54
C ASP A 38 7.54 -0.39 -8.40
N THR A 39 7.72 0.07 -7.16
CA THR A 39 7.91 1.49 -6.84
C THR A 39 9.35 1.75 -6.38
N PRO A 40 9.81 3.02 -6.42
CA PRO A 40 10.97 3.44 -5.64
C PRO A 40 10.79 3.11 -4.14
N LEU A 41 11.91 2.95 -3.44
CA LEU A 41 11.95 2.75 -1.99
C LEU A 41 11.66 4.07 -1.27
N ALA A 42 10.37 4.38 -1.14
CA ALA A 42 9.85 5.59 -0.52
C ALA A 42 8.37 5.40 -0.16
N GLU A 43 8.07 5.04 1.08
CA GLU A 43 6.71 4.68 1.52
C GLU A 43 5.73 5.84 1.37
N SER A 44 6.19 7.07 1.63
CA SER A 44 5.38 8.29 1.40
C SER A 44 4.96 8.44 -0.06
N SER A 45 5.85 8.08 -1.00
CA SER A 45 5.56 8.11 -2.44
C SER A 45 4.61 6.97 -2.82
N ILE A 46 4.81 5.77 -2.27
CA ILE A 46 3.89 4.63 -2.45
C ILE A 46 2.47 5.02 -2.07
N VAL A 47 2.28 5.53 -0.84
CA VAL A 47 0.94 5.89 -0.34
C VAL A 47 0.39 7.13 -1.06
N GLY A 48 1.20 8.17 -1.27
CA GLY A 48 0.76 9.39 -1.95
C GLY A 48 0.30 9.14 -3.40
N VAL A 49 1.06 8.33 -4.16
CA VAL A 49 0.65 7.91 -5.51
C VAL A 49 -0.61 7.06 -5.44
N ALA A 50 -0.73 6.16 -4.46
CA ALA A 50 -1.93 5.35 -4.28
C ALA A 50 -3.17 6.22 -3.96
N ILE A 51 -3.04 7.28 -3.16
CA ILE A 51 -4.12 8.26 -2.93
C ILE A 51 -4.52 8.92 -4.25
N GLY A 52 -3.54 9.42 -5.02
CA GLY A 52 -3.79 10.05 -6.32
C GLY A 52 -4.49 9.10 -7.32
N LEU A 53 -4.07 7.83 -7.37
CA LEU A 53 -4.70 6.80 -8.19
C LEU A 53 -6.15 6.53 -7.76
N ALA A 54 -6.42 6.46 -6.45
CA ALA A 54 -7.75 6.33 -5.90
C ALA A 54 -8.66 7.50 -6.31
N LEU A 55 -8.15 8.74 -6.22
CA LEU A 55 -8.86 9.93 -6.68
C LEU A 55 -9.10 9.94 -8.19
N ALA A 56 -8.18 9.37 -8.97
CA ALA A 56 -8.32 9.16 -10.41
C ALA A 56 -9.24 7.96 -10.77
N GLY A 57 -9.95 7.40 -9.80
CA GLY A 57 -10.94 6.34 -10.01
C GLY A 57 -10.37 4.92 -10.05
N ARG A 58 -9.08 4.71 -9.72
CA ARG A 58 -8.51 3.37 -9.52
C ARG A 58 -8.85 2.82 -8.13
N ARG A 59 -8.49 1.56 -7.89
CA ARG A 59 -8.61 0.88 -6.59
C ARG A 59 -7.25 0.30 -6.17
N PRO A 60 -6.32 1.15 -5.74
CA PRO A 60 -4.96 0.72 -5.43
C PRO A 60 -4.91 -0.12 -4.16
N ILE A 61 -4.02 -1.10 -4.18
CA ILE A 61 -3.56 -1.90 -3.06
C ILE A 61 -2.07 -1.60 -2.91
N ALA A 62 -1.74 -0.68 -2.03
CA ALA A 62 -0.36 -0.30 -1.73
C ALA A 62 0.25 -1.30 -0.74
N GLU A 63 1.46 -1.76 -1.00
CA GLU A 63 2.23 -2.60 -0.09
C GLU A 63 3.37 -1.81 0.55
N ILE A 64 3.39 -1.81 1.89
CA ILE A 64 4.54 -1.39 2.67
C ILE A 64 5.22 -2.66 3.17
N GLN A 65 6.53 -2.79 2.91
CA GLN A 65 7.23 -4.07 3.01
C GLN A 65 7.21 -4.68 4.42
N PHE A 66 7.29 -3.82 5.45
CA PHE A 66 7.05 -4.17 6.85
C PHE A 66 6.34 -3.02 7.55
N ALA A 67 5.47 -3.34 8.51
CA ALA A 67 4.69 -2.33 9.22
C ALA A 67 5.60 -1.34 9.97
N ASP A 68 6.79 -1.77 10.36
CA ASP A 68 7.84 -0.95 10.95
C ASP A 68 8.28 0.25 10.06
N PHE A 69 8.12 0.15 8.73
CA PHE A 69 8.51 1.19 7.77
C PHE A 69 7.38 2.16 7.40
N ILE A 70 6.14 1.86 7.83
CA ILE A 70 4.97 2.69 7.48
C ILE A 70 5.06 4.11 8.01
N HIS A 71 5.89 4.34 9.03
CA HIS A 71 6.10 5.65 9.65
C HIS A 71 6.57 6.71 8.64
N SER A 72 7.35 6.32 7.62
CA SER A 72 7.75 7.20 6.52
C SER A 72 6.56 7.72 5.70
N ALA A 73 5.43 7.00 5.70
CA ALA A 73 4.19 7.38 5.03
C ALA A 73 3.11 7.92 5.97
N PHE A 74 3.43 8.17 7.24
CA PHE A 74 2.43 8.43 8.27
C PHE A 74 1.54 9.63 7.93
N ASP A 75 2.14 10.74 7.49
CA ASP A 75 1.40 11.95 7.10
C ASP A 75 0.44 11.71 5.93
N GLN A 76 0.87 10.96 4.90
CA GLN A 76 0.00 10.59 3.79
C GLN A 76 -1.22 9.77 4.25
N LEU A 77 -1.06 8.93 5.28
CA LEU A 77 -2.16 8.14 5.81
C LEU A 77 -3.12 8.98 6.66
N VAL A 78 -2.60 9.70 7.66
CA VAL A 78 -3.44 10.34 8.69
C VAL A 78 -3.92 11.72 8.31
N SER A 79 -3.14 12.47 7.54
CA SER A 79 -3.47 13.84 7.12
C SER A 79 -4.24 13.84 5.79
N GLU A 80 -3.89 12.94 4.86
CA GLU A 80 -4.47 12.88 3.52
C GLU A 80 -5.51 11.78 3.39
N ALA A 81 -5.11 10.50 3.32
CA ALA A 81 -6.01 9.38 3.01
C ALA A 81 -7.23 9.33 3.94
N ALA A 82 -7.01 9.44 5.25
CA ALA A 82 -8.06 9.38 6.26
C ALA A 82 -9.02 10.57 6.23
N ARG A 83 -8.59 11.75 5.74
CA ARG A 83 -9.34 13.01 5.88
C ARG A 83 -9.91 13.53 4.57
N ILE A 84 -9.45 13.07 3.41
CA ILE A 84 -9.90 13.59 2.11
C ILE A 84 -11.43 13.60 1.99
N HIS A 85 -12.10 12.53 2.40
CA HIS A 85 -13.56 12.45 2.31
C HIS A 85 -14.23 13.52 3.18
N TYR A 86 -13.77 13.66 4.42
CA TYR A 86 -14.28 14.66 5.35
C TYR A 86 -13.97 16.09 4.91
N ARG A 87 -12.71 16.40 4.54
CA ARG A 87 -12.26 17.76 4.16
C ARG A 87 -12.92 18.26 2.88
N SER A 88 -13.34 17.34 2.01
CA SER A 88 -14.03 17.65 0.76
C SER A 88 -15.55 17.62 0.88
N ASN A 89 -16.10 17.48 2.10
CA ASN A 89 -17.53 17.36 2.32
C ASN A 89 -18.21 16.27 1.45
N GLY A 90 -17.49 15.17 1.22
CA GLY A 90 -17.97 14.05 0.44
C GLY A 90 -17.69 14.11 -1.07
N ASP A 91 -17.15 15.20 -1.60
CA ASP A 91 -16.86 15.33 -3.04
C ASP A 91 -15.81 14.31 -3.53
N PHE A 92 -14.85 13.97 -2.67
CA PHE A 92 -13.81 12.98 -2.96
C PHE A 92 -13.86 11.80 -2.00
N SER A 93 -13.41 10.64 -2.48
CA SER A 93 -13.21 9.44 -1.66
C SER A 93 -11.91 8.76 -2.03
N VAL A 94 -11.29 8.08 -1.07
CA VAL A 94 -9.99 7.41 -1.26
C VAL A 94 -10.20 5.89 -1.07
N PRO A 95 -10.70 5.16 -2.08
CA PRO A 95 -10.86 3.71 -2.01
C PRO A 95 -9.50 2.99 -2.15
N LEU A 96 -8.69 3.06 -1.09
CA LEU A 96 -7.33 2.54 -0.97
C LEU A 96 -7.27 1.38 0.03
N VAL A 97 -6.44 0.38 -0.26
CA VAL A 97 -5.98 -0.59 0.74
C VAL A 97 -4.48 -0.42 0.92
N VAL A 98 -4.01 -0.33 2.17
CA VAL A 98 -2.59 -0.44 2.49
C VAL A 98 -2.38 -1.76 3.22
N ARG A 99 -1.53 -2.62 2.67
CA ARG A 99 -1.20 -3.92 3.24
C ARG A 99 0.24 -3.93 3.72
N SER A 100 0.49 -4.57 4.85
CA SER A 100 1.84 -4.72 5.39
C SER A 100 1.91 -5.93 6.33
N PRO A 101 2.99 -6.73 6.29
CA PRO A 101 3.26 -7.74 7.32
C PRO A 101 3.71 -7.06 8.61
N TRP A 102 3.33 -7.62 9.74
CA TRP A 102 3.65 -7.10 11.08
C TRP A 102 3.72 -8.25 12.10
N GLY A 103 4.21 -7.93 13.29
CA GLY A 103 4.21 -8.85 14.43
C GLY A 103 5.50 -9.64 14.62
N GLY A 104 5.74 -10.06 15.87
CA GLY A 104 6.94 -10.77 16.29
C GLY A 104 6.91 -12.29 16.10
N GLY A 105 7.86 -12.98 16.75
CA GLY A 105 7.97 -14.45 16.72
C GLY A 105 8.82 -15.02 15.59
N VAL A 106 9.43 -14.18 14.76
CA VAL A 106 10.20 -14.57 13.56
C VAL A 106 11.67 -14.12 13.58
N HIS A 107 12.18 -13.71 14.75
CA HIS A 107 13.54 -13.14 14.90
C HIS A 107 13.78 -11.88 14.05
N GLY A 108 12.75 -11.06 13.84
CA GLY A 108 12.79 -9.85 13.00
C GLY A 108 13.52 -8.63 13.60
N ALA A 109 14.10 -8.75 14.79
CA ALA A 109 14.77 -7.65 15.50
C ALA A 109 13.90 -6.38 15.60
N LEU A 110 14.52 -5.19 15.60
CA LEU A 110 13.83 -3.92 15.88
C LEU A 110 12.87 -3.43 14.78
N TYR A 111 13.11 -3.80 13.52
CA TYR A 111 12.42 -3.18 12.38
C TYR A 111 11.70 -4.17 11.45
N HIS A 112 11.46 -5.40 11.91
CA HIS A 112 10.64 -6.40 11.21
C HIS A 112 9.77 -7.18 12.21
N SER A 113 9.29 -6.53 13.28
CA SER A 113 8.52 -7.22 14.33
C SER A 113 7.53 -6.37 15.12
N GLN A 114 7.42 -5.08 14.82
CA GLN A 114 6.57 -4.18 15.58
C GLN A 114 5.07 -4.46 15.35
N ALA A 115 4.28 -4.07 16.36
CA ALA A 115 2.82 -3.99 16.33
C ALA A 115 2.45 -2.51 16.48
N ILE A 116 1.89 -1.94 15.41
CA ILE A 116 1.74 -0.48 15.21
C ILE A 116 0.29 -0.08 14.92
N GLU A 117 -0.66 -1.01 15.10
CA GLU A 117 -2.08 -0.82 14.86
C GLU A 117 -2.68 0.30 15.71
N ALA A 118 -2.12 0.55 16.90
CA ALA A 118 -2.58 1.61 17.81
C ALA A 118 -2.49 3.01 17.18
N PHE A 119 -1.62 3.24 16.20
CA PHE A 119 -1.53 4.51 15.48
C PHE A 119 -2.68 4.72 14.46
N TYR A 120 -3.45 3.67 14.14
CA TYR A 120 -4.48 3.68 13.09
C TYR A 120 -5.88 3.32 13.62
N ALA A 121 -6.02 3.15 14.93
CA ALA A 121 -7.28 2.81 15.60
C ALA A 121 -8.23 4.00 15.74
#